data_AF-A0A3B9IVR9-F1
#
_entry.id   AF-A0A3B9IVR9-F1
#
_cell.length_a   1.000
_cell.length_b   1.000
_cell.length_c   1.000
_cell.angle_alpha   90.00
_cell.angle_beta   90.00
_cell.angle_gamma   90.00
#
_symmetry.space_group_name_H-M   'P 1'
#
loop_
_entity.id
_entity.type
_entity.pdbx_description
1 polymer ?
#
loop_
_entity_poly.entity_id
_entity_poly.type
_entity_poly.pdbx_seq_one_letter_code
_entity_poly.pdbx_strand_id
1 'polypeptide(L)'
;MMNNKKKRTLKGFTLIELIIVMAIVSVLMLAVMKVSQPAVKIMNNTSNAEKTYGYTDNIRTYLQTQLEYSDALWVIPENELGNVSFQSMRHPPEYDAHGVEVPGTATMITVGDGHSIEDAVKDFADENYFGTVSHNGTSSGDIMGQIQPLKGKINVLRLLNHDHDSFKAGQITLTTYDFESYNNTSDYFASTGIKITGSTPETLAINDAYFEAYDAKDYTFSYALGAYDLEGDSSITGSSSTETFKTVSEDKDDKDIVLNNYNDLAVSIFLNTGDAVDLPGTSSDFRAFRNPSQISVANLPLMNISYHGGVSIGRLYVNKEYYDTPSASYIPQLIKWHSEGSAAHPVSEKSLVQAFRSVMNTGHKIDFTEDIYFIYSYATDLE
;
A
#
# COMPACT_ATOMS: atom_id res chain seq x y z
N MET A 1 -83.00 -9.09 -55.25
CA MET A 1 -82.11 -9.92 -54.41
C MET A 1 -81.71 -9.09 -53.20
N MET A 2 -82.30 -9.36 -52.03
CA MET A 2 -82.12 -8.56 -50.81
C MET A 2 -81.07 -9.22 -49.91
N ASN A 3 -79.96 -8.52 -49.71
CA ASN A 3 -78.81 -8.98 -48.93
C ASN A 3 -79.07 -8.76 -47.43
N ASN A 4 -79.34 -9.84 -46.69
CA ASN A 4 -79.48 -9.77 -45.23
C ASN A 4 -78.08 -9.67 -44.58
N LYS A 5 -77.61 -8.44 -44.32
CA LYS A 5 -76.48 -8.19 -43.41
C LYS A 5 -76.93 -8.48 -41.97
N LYS A 6 -76.57 -9.64 -41.42
CA LYS A 6 -76.68 -9.93 -39.98
C LYS A 6 -75.83 -8.92 -39.20
N LYS A 7 -76.47 -8.00 -38.47
CA LYS A 7 -75.80 -7.17 -37.46
C LYS A 7 -75.43 -8.07 -36.27
N ARG A 8 -74.14 -8.30 -36.05
CA ARG A 8 -73.63 -8.89 -34.81
C ARG A 8 -73.77 -7.86 -33.69
N THR A 9 -74.72 -8.05 -32.79
CA THR A 9 -74.81 -7.32 -31.53
C THR A 9 -73.67 -7.81 -30.62
N LEU A 10 -72.67 -6.97 -30.40
CA LEU A 10 -71.65 -7.20 -29.37
C LEU A 10 -72.36 -7.14 -28.02
N LYS A 11 -72.47 -8.29 -27.35
CA LYS A 11 -73.03 -8.38 -26.00
C LYS A 11 -72.13 -7.56 -25.07
N GLY A 12 -72.71 -6.59 -24.37
CA GLY A 12 -72.00 -5.80 -23.37
C GLY A 12 -71.45 -6.71 -22.28
N PHE A 13 -70.18 -6.50 -21.93
CA PHE A 13 -69.49 -7.19 -20.84
C PHE A 13 -70.33 -7.13 -19.57
N THR A 14 -70.58 -8.29 -18.95
CA THR A 14 -71.32 -8.34 -17.69
C THR A 14 -70.41 -8.02 -16.51
N LEU A 15 -70.93 -7.39 -15.45
CA LEU A 15 -70.16 -7.05 -14.23
C LEU A 15 -69.45 -8.28 -13.64
N ILE A 16 -70.11 -9.44 -13.67
CA ILE A 16 -69.58 -10.72 -13.19
C ILE A 16 -68.33 -11.13 -13.97
N GLU A 17 -68.33 -10.95 -15.28
CA GLU A 17 -67.20 -11.27 -16.16
C GLU A 17 -65.97 -10.41 -15.81
N LEU A 18 -66.19 -9.13 -15.48
CA LEU A 18 -65.14 -8.23 -15.01
C LEU A 18 -64.57 -8.67 -13.65
N ILE A 19 -65.44 -9.06 -12.71
CA ILE A 19 -65.03 -9.53 -11.38
C ILE A 19 -64.19 -10.81 -11.49
N ILE A 20 -64.61 -11.75 -12.35
CA ILE A 20 -63.87 -13.00 -12.58
C ILE A 20 -62.49 -12.71 -13.18
N VAL A 21 -62.40 -11.83 -14.18
CA VAL A 21 -61.11 -11.45 -14.79
C VAL A 21 -60.20 -10.79 -13.76
N MET A 22 -60.71 -9.85 -12.96
CA MET A 22 -59.92 -9.21 -11.91
C MET A 22 -59.41 -10.22 -10.88
N ALA A 23 -60.26 -11.15 -10.43
CA ALA A 23 -59.85 -12.19 -9.47
C ALA A 23 -58.74 -13.08 -10.02
N ILE A 24 -58.83 -13.49 -11.29
CA ILE A 24 -57.79 -14.31 -11.94
C ILE A 24 -56.48 -13.53 -12.08
N VAL A 25 -56.54 -12.26 -12.51
CA VAL A 25 -55.36 -11.40 -12.66
C VAL A 25 -54.68 -11.15 -11.32
N SER A 26 -55.43 -10.92 -10.23
CA SER A 26 -54.86 -10.71 -8.90
C SER A 26 -54.11 -11.95 -8.38
N VAL A 27 -54.67 -13.15 -8.56
CA VAL A 27 -54.00 -14.40 -8.16
C VAL A 27 -52.74 -14.64 -8.99
N LEU A 28 -52.79 -14.36 -10.30
CA LEU A 28 -51.62 -14.46 -11.18
C LEU A 28 -50.51 -13.47 -10.79
N MET A 29 -50.86 -12.22 -10.46
CA MET A 29 -49.90 -11.22 -9.98
C MET A 29 -49.17 -11.67 -8.71
N LEU A 30 -49.88 -12.24 -7.74
CA LEU A 30 -49.26 -12.75 -6.51
C LEU A 30 -48.29 -13.91 -6.79
N ALA A 31 -48.63 -14.80 -7.73
CA ALA A 31 -47.75 -15.88 -8.15
C ALA A 31 -46.48 -15.34 -8.85
N VAL A 32 -46.63 -14.35 -9.73
CA VAL A 32 -45.51 -13.69 -10.42
C VAL A 32 -44.58 -12.99 -9.42
N MET A 33 -45.12 -12.23 -8.45
CA MET A 33 -44.30 -11.54 -7.46
C MET A 33 -43.45 -12.52 -6.62
N LYS A 34 -43.99 -13.69 -6.27
CA LYS A 34 -43.24 -14.72 -5.53
C LYS A 34 -42.05 -15.30 -6.32
N VAL A 35 -42.10 -15.28 -7.64
CA VAL A 35 -41.01 -15.75 -8.51
C VAL A 35 -40.06 -14.62 -8.89
N SER A 36 -40.58 -13.42 -9.13
CA SER A 36 -39.78 -12.27 -9.57
C SER A 36 -38.92 -11.67 -8.46
N GLN A 37 -39.39 -11.65 -7.20
CA GLN A 37 -38.62 -11.11 -6.07
C GLN A 37 -37.25 -11.77 -5.88
N PRO A 38 -37.12 -13.11 -5.79
CA PRO A 38 -35.82 -13.75 -5.66
C PRO A 38 -34.94 -13.53 -6.90
N ALA A 39 -35.53 -13.51 -8.11
CA ALA A 39 -34.79 -13.25 -9.34
C ALA A 39 -34.20 -11.83 -9.38
N VAL A 40 -34.97 -10.81 -8.99
CA VAL A 40 -34.50 -9.42 -8.87
C VAL A 40 -33.40 -9.31 -7.82
N LYS A 41 -33.55 -10.02 -6.68
CA LYS A 41 -32.51 -10.06 -5.65
C LYS A 41 -31.19 -10.65 -6.18
N ILE A 42 -31.26 -11.76 -6.92
CA ILE A 42 -30.08 -12.39 -7.54
C ILE A 42 -29.45 -11.45 -8.57
N MET A 43 -30.25 -10.82 -9.44
CA MET A 43 -29.74 -9.88 -10.44
C MET A 43 -29.05 -8.68 -9.78
N ASN A 44 -29.66 -8.07 -8.76
CA ASN A 44 -29.07 -6.93 -8.06
C ASN A 44 -27.77 -7.32 -7.35
N ASN A 45 -27.76 -8.47 -6.66
CA ASN A 45 -26.56 -8.97 -6.00
C ASN A 45 -25.42 -9.26 -6.99
N THR A 46 -25.75 -9.83 -8.16
CA THR A 46 -24.77 -10.12 -9.22
C THR A 46 -24.22 -8.83 -9.82
N SER A 47 -25.10 -7.88 -10.14
CA SER A 47 -24.72 -6.56 -10.65
C SER A 47 -23.82 -5.81 -9.68
N ASN A 48 -24.14 -5.83 -8.38
CA ASN A 48 -23.31 -5.19 -7.37
C ASN A 48 -21.97 -5.90 -7.24
N ALA A 49 -21.95 -7.24 -7.22
CA ALA A 49 -20.72 -8.02 -7.18
C ALA A 49 -19.79 -7.70 -8.37
N GLU A 50 -20.31 -7.67 -9.60
CA GLU A 50 -19.50 -7.35 -10.79
C GLU A 50 -18.84 -5.97 -10.71
N LYS A 51 -19.57 -4.96 -10.20
CA LYS A 51 -19.03 -3.61 -9.99
C LYS A 51 -17.94 -3.61 -8.93
N THR A 52 -18.19 -4.26 -7.79
CA THR A 52 -17.23 -4.34 -6.68
C THR A 52 -15.95 -5.08 -7.08
N TYR A 53 -16.05 -6.11 -7.94
CA TYR A 53 -14.88 -6.74 -8.57
C TYR A 53 -14.09 -5.74 -9.42
N GLY A 54 -14.76 -4.95 -10.27
CA GLY A 54 -14.09 -3.97 -11.13
C GLY A 54 -13.30 -2.92 -10.34
N TYR A 55 -13.87 -2.39 -9.25
CA TYR A 55 -13.19 -1.39 -8.43
C TYR A 55 -11.97 -1.95 -7.71
N THR A 56 -12.14 -3.09 -7.04
CA THR A 56 -11.06 -3.72 -6.27
C THR A 56 -9.93 -4.25 -7.17
N ASP A 57 -10.24 -4.70 -8.38
CA ASP A 57 -9.24 -5.15 -9.35
C ASP A 57 -8.38 -4.00 -9.89
N ASN A 58 -8.97 -2.84 -10.15
CA ASN A 58 -8.24 -1.65 -10.60
C ASN A 58 -7.26 -1.17 -9.52
N ILE A 59 -7.71 -1.10 -8.27
CA ILE A 59 -6.84 -0.73 -7.14
C ILE A 59 -5.71 -1.75 -6.98
N ARG A 60 -6.03 -3.05 -6.98
CA ARG A 60 -5.03 -4.13 -6.92
C ARG A 60 -3.99 -3.98 -8.02
N THR A 61 -4.43 -3.84 -9.27
CA THR A 61 -3.54 -3.73 -10.43
C THR A 61 -2.65 -2.50 -10.31
N TYR A 62 -3.20 -1.38 -9.85
CA TYR A 62 -2.44 -0.16 -9.61
C TYR A 62 -1.33 -0.39 -8.58
N LEU A 63 -1.66 -0.93 -7.40
CA LEU A 63 -0.69 -1.18 -6.33
C LEU A 63 0.42 -2.14 -6.78
N GLN A 64 0.05 -3.22 -7.47
CA GLN A 64 1.01 -4.16 -8.01
C GLN A 64 1.95 -3.48 -9.00
N THR A 65 1.42 -2.71 -9.94
CA THR A 65 2.21 -2.04 -10.97
C THR A 65 3.17 -1.00 -10.38
N GLN A 66 2.73 -0.22 -9.38
CA GLN A 66 3.60 0.78 -8.75
C GLN A 66 4.72 0.14 -7.93
N LEU A 67 4.45 -0.97 -7.24
CA LEU A 67 5.43 -1.54 -6.32
C LEU A 67 6.28 -2.65 -6.94
N GLU A 68 5.97 -3.08 -8.18
CA GLU A 68 6.61 -4.24 -8.80
C GLU A 68 8.13 -4.08 -8.92
N TYR A 69 8.58 -2.90 -9.33
CA TYR A 69 9.98 -2.61 -9.63
C TYR A 69 10.66 -1.71 -8.60
N SER A 70 10.08 -1.57 -7.40
CA SER A 70 10.73 -0.82 -6.31
C SER A 70 12.09 -1.44 -5.96
N ASP A 71 13.12 -0.60 -5.85
CA ASP A 71 14.49 -0.99 -5.45
C ASP A 71 14.60 -1.14 -3.92
N ALA A 72 13.94 -0.23 -3.21
CA ALA A 72 13.75 -0.27 -1.77
C ALA A 72 12.30 0.09 -1.42
N LEU A 73 11.78 -0.49 -0.35
CA LEU A 73 10.41 -0.29 0.11
C LEU A 73 10.32 -0.35 1.63
N TRP A 74 9.69 0.67 2.22
CA TRP A 74 9.15 0.66 3.56
C TRP A 74 7.62 0.67 3.53
N VAL A 75 7.05 -0.07 4.46
CA VAL A 75 5.60 -0.10 4.70
C VAL A 75 5.36 0.28 6.16
N ILE A 76 4.59 1.35 6.36
CA ILE A 76 4.39 1.98 7.66
C ILE A 76 2.90 2.28 7.84
N PRO A 77 2.23 1.70 8.85
CA PRO A 77 0.90 2.18 9.26
C PRO A 77 1.02 3.53 9.97
N GLU A 78 0.01 4.37 9.85
CA GLU A 78 0.05 5.77 10.30
C GLU A 78 0.46 5.95 11.77
N ASN A 79 -0.01 5.08 12.67
CA ASN A 79 0.34 5.14 14.09
C ASN A 79 1.84 4.92 14.37
N GLU A 80 2.54 4.22 13.48
CA GLU A 80 3.97 3.94 13.60
C GLU A 80 4.84 4.99 12.91
N LEU A 81 4.27 5.97 12.19
CA LEU A 81 5.05 7.09 11.65
C LEU A 81 5.87 7.79 12.75
N GLY A 82 5.30 7.91 13.96
CA GLY A 82 5.92 8.48 15.15
C GLY A 82 7.00 7.60 15.80
N ASN A 83 6.94 6.28 15.59
CA ASN A 83 7.71 5.29 16.33
C ASN A 83 8.86 4.68 15.53
N VAL A 84 9.15 5.22 14.33
CA VAL A 84 10.30 4.80 13.54
C VAL A 84 11.58 5.26 14.26
N SER A 85 11.97 4.51 15.28
CA SER A 85 13.16 4.77 16.07
C SER A 85 14.36 4.18 15.35
N PHE A 86 15.23 5.08 14.87
CA PHE A 86 16.48 4.69 14.25
C PHE A 86 17.52 4.45 15.33
N GLN A 87 18.03 3.21 15.38
CA GLN A 87 19.44 3.07 15.69
C GLN A 87 20.20 3.66 14.51
N SER A 88 20.49 4.96 14.55
CA SER A 88 21.63 5.49 13.81
C SER A 88 22.87 4.76 14.34
N MET A 89 23.16 3.58 13.78
CA MET A 89 24.35 2.80 14.13
C MET A 89 25.62 3.51 13.65
N ARG A 90 25.51 4.66 13.00
CA ARG A 90 26.64 5.36 12.41
C ARG A 90 26.51 6.85 12.64
N HIS A 91 26.77 7.27 13.88
CA HIS A 91 27.57 8.46 14.01
C HIS A 91 28.88 8.23 13.21
N PRO A 92 29.34 9.18 12.39
CA PRO A 92 30.70 9.11 11.89
C PRO A 92 31.62 8.90 13.11
N PRO A 93 32.63 8.02 13.03
CA PRO A 93 33.51 7.77 14.15
C PRO A 93 34.00 9.10 14.72
N GLU A 94 33.67 9.39 15.97
CA GLU A 94 34.22 10.55 16.66
C GLU A 94 35.68 10.22 16.93
N TYR A 95 36.57 10.96 16.31
CA TYR A 95 37.99 10.86 16.62
C TYR A 95 38.34 11.87 17.70
N ASP A 96 39.08 11.44 18.71
CA ASP A 96 39.63 12.38 19.67
C ASP A 96 40.66 13.32 19.01
N ALA A 97 41.17 14.29 19.77
CA ALA A 97 42.20 15.22 19.28
C ALA A 97 43.50 14.55 18.80
N HIS A 98 43.64 13.24 18.99
CA HIS A 98 44.82 12.44 18.62
C HIS A 98 44.52 11.50 17.44
N GLY A 99 43.32 11.56 16.84
CA GLY A 99 42.94 10.72 15.71
C GLY A 99 42.61 9.29 16.09
N VAL A 100 42.31 9.01 17.37
CA VAL A 100 41.87 7.69 17.84
C VAL A 100 40.35 7.64 17.80
N GLU A 101 39.80 6.61 17.17
CA GLU A 101 38.35 6.35 17.14
C GLU A 101 37.85 6.16 18.58
N VAL A 102 37.02 7.10 19.04
CA VAL A 102 36.31 6.99 20.31
C VAL A 102 35.10 6.10 20.04
N PRO A 103 34.88 5.02 20.83
CA PRO A 103 33.67 4.22 20.71
C PRO A 103 32.46 5.14 20.91
N GLY A 104 31.77 5.46 19.83
CA GLY A 104 30.55 6.25 19.90
C GLY A 104 29.54 5.49 20.76
N THR A 105 29.11 6.08 21.87
CA THR A 105 27.88 5.62 22.52
C THR A 105 26.78 5.72 21.49
N ALA A 106 26.24 4.58 21.06
CA ALA A 106 25.05 4.52 20.23
C ALA A 106 23.93 5.22 21.00
N THR A 107 23.73 6.50 20.70
CA THR A 107 22.63 7.25 21.28
C THR A 107 21.42 6.76 20.51
N MET A 108 20.63 5.88 21.13
CA MET A 108 19.27 5.64 20.70
C MET A 108 18.58 6.99 20.75
N ILE A 109 18.39 7.63 19.59
CA ILE A 109 17.54 8.82 19.52
C ILE A 109 16.13 8.25 19.66
N THR A 110 15.61 8.24 20.89
CA THR A 110 14.18 8.09 21.12
C THR A 110 13.55 9.34 20.54
N VAL A 111 13.06 9.25 19.31
CA VAL A 111 12.36 10.37 18.71
C VAL A 111 10.98 10.44 19.35
N GLY A 112 10.60 11.63 19.80
CA GLY A 112 9.32 11.85 20.48
C GLY A 112 8.15 11.83 19.49
N ASP A 113 6.95 11.64 20.03
CA ASP A 113 5.68 11.74 19.32
C ASP A 113 5.65 12.96 18.38
N GLY A 114 5.51 12.74 17.06
CA GLY A 114 5.38 13.83 16.07
C GLY A 114 6.25 13.77 14.82
N HIS A 115 6.79 12.62 14.42
CA HIS A 115 7.44 12.48 13.12
C HIS A 115 6.47 12.77 11.97
N SER A 116 6.89 13.66 11.08
CA SER A 116 6.18 13.91 9.82
C SER A 116 6.51 12.83 8.79
N ILE A 117 5.69 12.72 7.75
CA ILE A 117 6.01 11.87 6.59
C ILE A 117 7.31 12.29 5.91
N GLU A 118 7.66 13.58 5.94
CA GLU A 118 8.93 14.09 5.40
C GLU A 118 10.13 13.56 6.19
N ASP A 119 10.01 13.44 7.52
CA ASP A 119 11.06 12.84 8.34
C ASP A 119 11.22 11.35 8.01
N ALA A 120 10.12 10.60 7.90
CA ALA A 120 10.15 9.19 7.51
C ALA A 120 10.78 8.97 6.12
N VAL A 121 10.50 9.87 5.16
CA VAL A 121 11.12 9.87 3.84
C VAL A 121 12.61 10.18 3.92
N LYS A 122 13.01 11.18 4.72
CA LYS A 122 14.42 11.50 4.92
C LYS A 122 15.17 10.32 5.52
N ASP A 123 14.58 9.66 6.51
CA ASP A 123 15.21 8.52 7.16
C ASP A 123 15.26 7.29 6.24
N PHE A 124 14.23 7.07 5.41
CA PHE A 124 14.28 6.10 4.31
C PHE A 124 15.44 6.39 3.37
N ALA A 125 15.63 7.66 3.01
CA ALA A 125 16.71 8.08 2.14
C ALA A 125 18.07 7.87 2.77
N ASP A 126 18.26 8.27 4.03
CA ASP A 126 19.50 8.07 4.76
C ASP A 126 19.81 6.57 4.91
N GLU A 127 18.84 5.72 5.21
CA GLU A 127 19.10 4.27 5.36
C GLU A 127 19.57 3.62 4.05
N ASN A 128 18.99 4.03 2.91
CA ASN A 128 19.20 3.39 1.61
C ASN A 128 20.27 4.06 0.73
N TYR A 129 20.52 5.36 0.91
CA TYR A 129 21.34 6.19 0.00
C TYR A 129 22.39 7.04 0.72
N PHE A 130 22.52 6.96 2.05
CA PHE A 130 23.60 7.67 2.72
C PHE A 130 24.97 7.22 2.21
N GLY A 131 25.81 8.21 1.88
CA GLY A 131 27.18 7.98 1.41
C GLY A 131 27.30 7.45 -0.02
N THR A 132 26.19 7.35 -0.78
CA THR A 132 26.24 7.00 -2.20
C THR A 132 26.51 8.23 -3.07
N VAL A 133 27.35 8.04 -4.09
CA VAL A 133 27.71 9.07 -5.07
C VAL A 133 27.60 8.51 -6.48
N SER A 134 27.39 9.38 -7.48
CA SER A 134 27.43 9.02 -8.89
C SER A 134 28.75 9.47 -9.53
N HIS A 135 29.19 8.75 -10.57
CA HIS A 135 30.44 9.04 -11.28
C HIS A 135 30.17 9.37 -12.74
N ASN A 136 30.47 10.61 -13.15
CA ASN A 136 30.31 11.03 -14.54
C ASN A 136 31.60 10.75 -15.33
N GLY A 137 31.78 9.48 -15.71
CA GLY A 137 33.04 8.90 -16.21
C GLY A 137 33.48 9.30 -17.62
N THR A 138 33.48 10.58 -17.98
CA THR A 138 33.87 11.02 -19.33
C THR A 138 35.32 11.46 -19.48
N SER A 139 36.10 11.68 -18.41
CA SER A 139 37.48 12.21 -18.55
C SER A 139 38.52 11.50 -17.66
N SER A 140 39.57 10.96 -18.28
CA SER A 140 40.68 10.23 -17.64
C SER A 140 41.58 11.07 -16.70
N GLY A 141 41.20 12.30 -16.30
CA GLY A 141 42.12 13.29 -15.73
C GLY A 141 41.92 13.69 -14.27
N ASP A 142 40.70 13.65 -13.75
CA ASP A 142 40.41 14.09 -12.37
C ASP A 142 39.19 13.33 -11.83
N ILE A 143 39.47 12.27 -11.05
CA ILE A 143 38.46 11.42 -10.45
C ILE A 143 37.66 12.20 -9.40
N MET A 144 38.28 13.16 -8.70
CA MET A 144 37.64 13.91 -7.62
C MET A 144 36.62 14.91 -8.15
N GLY A 145 36.92 15.55 -9.29
CA GLY A 145 35.99 16.47 -9.97
C GLY A 145 34.79 15.79 -10.64
N GLN A 146 34.75 14.45 -10.67
CA GLN A 146 33.71 13.65 -11.34
C GLN A 146 32.75 12.93 -10.39
N ILE A 147 33.03 12.98 -9.09
CA ILE A 147 32.13 12.47 -8.06
C ILE A 147 31.02 13.52 -7.90
N GLN A 148 29.81 13.14 -8.29
CA GLN A 148 28.62 13.94 -8.08
C GLN A 148 27.80 13.35 -6.94
N PRO A 149 27.15 14.19 -6.14
CA PRO A 149 26.25 13.68 -5.13
C PRO A 149 25.08 12.94 -5.80
N LEU A 150 24.71 11.77 -5.26
CA LEU A 150 23.58 11.00 -5.81
C LEU A 150 22.30 11.82 -5.68
N LYS A 151 21.56 11.92 -6.78
CA LYS A 151 20.21 12.50 -6.77
C LYS A 151 19.20 11.41 -7.02
N GLY A 152 17.98 11.62 -6.55
CA GLY A 152 16.89 10.78 -7.00
C GLY A 152 15.56 11.12 -6.38
N LYS A 153 14.63 10.18 -6.53
CA LYS A 153 13.25 10.35 -6.10
C LYS A 153 12.82 9.26 -5.14
N ILE A 154 12.04 9.66 -4.15
CA ILE A 154 11.35 8.78 -3.22
C ILE A 154 9.85 9.04 -3.38
N ASN A 155 9.10 7.99 -3.64
CA ASN A 155 7.67 8.01 -3.81
C ASN A 155 7.01 7.55 -2.52
N VAL A 156 6.00 8.30 -2.08
CA VAL A 156 5.13 7.96 -0.95
C VAL A 156 3.75 7.71 -1.51
N LEU A 157 3.33 6.46 -1.50
CA LEU A 157 1.97 6.05 -1.82
C LEU A 157 1.21 5.84 -0.51
N ARG A 158 0.10 6.54 -0.33
CA ARG A 158 -0.74 6.46 0.86
C ARG A 158 -2.09 5.86 0.50
N LEU A 159 -2.48 4.83 1.25
CA LEU A 159 -3.82 4.25 1.21
C LEU A 159 -4.65 4.91 2.30
N LEU A 160 -5.68 5.66 1.92
CA LEU A 160 -6.51 6.36 2.89
C LEU A 160 -7.60 5.44 3.42
N ASN A 161 -7.59 5.25 4.73
CA ASN A 161 -8.60 4.53 5.50
C ASN A 161 -9.59 5.50 6.18
N HIS A 162 -9.22 6.77 6.31
CA HIS A 162 -10.09 7.83 6.82
C HIS A 162 -10.01 9.09 5.95
N ASP A 163 -10.99 9.99 6.09
CA ASP A 163 -10.99 11.28 5.40
C ASP A 163 -9.83 12.14 5.93
N HIS A 164 -9.02 12.69 5.01
CA HIS A 164 -7.87 13.54 5.35
C HIS A 164 -7.82 14.77 4.45
N ASP A 165 -7.91 15.95 5.04
CA ASP A 165 -7.93 17.24 4.32
C ASP A 165 -8.92 17.28 3.14
N SER A 166 -8.40 17.28 1.91
CA SER A 166 -9.15 17.29 0.65
C SER A 166 -9.40 15.90 0.08
N PHE A 167 -8.88 14.85 0.72
CA PHE A 167 -8.99 13.48 0.27
C PHE A 167 -10.00 12.70 1.12
N LYS A 168 -10.64 11.74 0.48
CA LYS A 168 -11.67 10.88 1.06
C LYS A 168 -11.12 9.51 1.40
N ALA A 169 -11.68 8.92 2.46
CA ALA A 169 -11.44 7.52 2.79
C ALA A 169 -11.65 6.65 1.56
N GLY A 170 -10.74 5.71 1.35
CA GLY A 170 -10.70 4.85 0.18
C GLY A 170 -9.85 5.35 -0.97
N GLN A 171 -9.55 6.65 -1.05
CA GLN A 171 -8.68 7.15 -2.10
C GLN A 171 -7.23 6.67 -1.90
N ILE A 172 -6.44 6.76 -2.97
CA ILE A 172 -5.01 6.50 -2.95
C ILE A 172 -4.34 7.78 -3.41
N THR A 173 -3.35 8.23 -2.64
CA THR A 173 -2.57 9.42 -2.97
C THR A 173 -1.11 9.07 -3.21
N LEU A 174 -0.45 9.94 -3.97
CA LEU A 174 0.96 9.85 -4.30
C LEU A 174 1.62 11.21 -4.09
N THR A 175 2.75 11.17 -3.40
CA THR A 175 3.67 12.29 -3.23
C THR A 175 5.07 11.85 -3.62
N THR A 176 5.79 12.65 -4.39
CA THR A 176 7.19 12.38 -4.75
C THR A 176 8.09 13.40 -4.09
N TYR A 177 9.16 12.93 -3.47
CA TYR A 177 10.20 13.72 -2.84
C TYR A 177 11.49 13.59 -3.64
N ASP A 178 12.05 14.72 -4.04
CA ASP A 178 13.38 14.77 -4.62
C ASP A 178 14.40 14.81 -3.47
N PHE A 179 15.45 14.00 -3.58
CA PHE A 179 16.55 14.00 -2.64
C PHE A 179 17.90 14.19 -3.33
N GLU A 180 18.84 14.75 -2.58
CA GLU A 180 20.23 14.85 -2.97
C GLU A 180 21.06 14.39 -1.77
N SER A 181 21.90 13.38 -2.00
CA SER A 181 23.02 13.11 -1.09
C SER A 181 23.89 14.35 -1.08
N TYR A 182 24.37 14.80 0.06
CA TYR A 182 25.31 15.92 0.09
C TYR A 182 26.55 15.55 0.87
N ASN A 183 27.68 16.05 0.37
CA ASN A 183 28.95 16.02 1.07
C ASN A 183 29.33 17.48 1.34
N ASN A 184 29.49 17.85 2.61
CA ASN A 184 29.89 19.21 2.94
C ASN A 184 31.38 19.39 2.57
N THR A 185 31.61 19.99 1.41
CA THR A 185 32.92 20.09 0.76
C THR A 185 34.01 20.83 1.54
N SER A 186 33.70 21.51 2.66
CA SER A 186 34.72 22.20 3.46
C SER A 186 35.44 21.31 4.46
N ASP A 187 34.83 20.19 4.87
CA ASP A 187 35.42 19.25 5.82
C ASP A 187 35.11 17.84 5.32
N TYR A 188 36.13 17.15 4.82
CA TYR A 188 36.06 15.76 4.36
C TYR A 188 35.52 14.76 5.41
N PHE A 189 35.29 15.22 6.65
CA PHE A 189 34.75 14.47 7.78
C PHE A 189 33.47 15.08 8.39
N ALA A 190 32.98 16.24 7.91
CA ALA A 190 31.80 16.88 8.48
C ALA A 190 30.54 16.46 7.72
N SER A 191 29.74 15.61 8.37
CA SER A 191 28.34 15.30 8.06
C SER A 191 28.04 15.12 6.56
N THR A 192 28.28 13.91 6.04
CA THR A 192 27.50 13.43 4.89
C THR A 192 26.06 13.21 5.35
N GLY A 193 25.08 13.44 4.48
CA GLY A 193 23.67 13.17 4.79
C GLY A 193 22.81 13.23 3.55
N ILE A 194 21.55 12.81 3.66
CA ILE A 194 20.55 13.10 2.63
C ILE A 194 19.81 14.39 2.98
N LYS A 195 19.60 15.21 1.94
CA LYS A 195 18.73 16.37 2.00
C LYS A 195 17.54 16.14 1.06
N ILE A 196 16.33 16.35 1.57
CA ILE A 196 15.14 16.52 0.74
C ILE A 196 15.21 17.89 0.08
N THR A 197 15.22 17.92 -1.25
CA THR A 197 15.43 19.12 -2.05
C THR A 197 14.13 19.70 -2.59
N GLY A 198 13.08 18.89 -2.65
CA GLY A 198 11.73 19.31 -3.03
C GLY A 198 10.72 18.18 -2.83
N SER A 199 9.44 18.54 -2.91
CA SER A 199 8.35 17.57 -2.97
C SER A 199 7.29 18.05 -3.96
N THR A 200 6.60 17.10 -4.58
CA THR A 200 5.36 17.41 -5.30
C THR A 200 4.23 17.61 -4.29
N PRO A 201 3.17 18.36 -4.63
CA PRO A 201 1.93 18.29 -3.88
C PRO A 201 1.41 16.85 -3.87
N GLU A 202 0.73 16.46 -2.79
CA GLU A 202 0.00 15.20 -2.72
C GLU A 202 -1.12 15.21 -3.78
N THR A 203 -1.21 14.15 -4.57
CA THR A 203 -2.18 14.04 -5.66
C THR A 203 -2.87 12.68 -5.67
N LEU A 204 -4.06 12.60 -6.25
CA LEU A 204 -4.76 11.33 -6.43
C LEU A 204 -4.01 10.43 -7.42
N ALA A 205 -3.66 9.25 -6.97
CA ALA A 205 -3.00 8.21 -7.75
C ALA A 205 -3.92 7.55 -8.78
N ILE A 206 -5.21 7.45 -8.45
CA ILE A 206 -6.26 6.86 -9.27
C ILE A 206 -7.32 7.94 -9.54
N ASN A 207 -7.98 7.87 -10.70
CA ASN A 207 -9.03 8.82 -11.07
C ASN A 207 -10.14 8.86 -10.01
N ASP A 208 -10.46 10.05 -9.52
CA ASP A 208 -11.45 10.27 -8.48
C ASP A 208 -12.85 9.73 -8.82
N ALA A 209 -13.18 9.64 -10.11
CA ALA A 209 -14.42 9.06 -10.57
C ALA A 209 -14.64 7.62 -10.10
N TYR A 210 -13.58 6.87 -9.74
CA TYR A 210 -13.71 5.54 -9.16
C TYR A 210 -14.30 5.54 -7.74
N PHE A 211 -14.14 6.64 -7.01
CA PHE A 211 -14.60 6.80 -5.63
C PHE A 211 -15.87 7.66 -5.55
N GLU A 212 -16.04 8.63 -6.46
CA GLU A 212 -17.16 9.58 -6.44
C GLU A 212 -18.31 9.27 -7.41
N ALA A 213 -18.19 8.26 -8.27
CA ALA A 213 -19.27 7.89 -9.18
C ALA A 213 -20.57 7.61 -8.40
N TYR A 214 -21.72 7.90 -9.02
CA TYR A 214 -23.02 7.79 -8.37
C TYR A 214 -23.26 6.41 -7.73
N ASP A 215 -22.75 5.35 -8.35
CA ASP A 215 -22.80 3.98 -7.82
C ASP A 215 -21.66 3.63 -6.86
N ALA A 216 -20.54 4.36 -6.86
CA ALA A 216 -19.45 4.19 -5.90
C ALA A 216 -19.76 4.79 -4.53
N LYS A 217 -20.60 5.84 -4.48
CA LYS A 217 -20.97 6.56 -3.23
C LYS A 217 -21.62 5.72 -2.14
N ASP A 218 -22.22 4.60 -2.52
CA ASP A 218 -22.84 3.68 -1.57
C ASP A 218 -21.82 2.73 -0.92
N TYR A 219 -20.56 2.76 -1.37
CA TYR A 219 -19.50 1.89 -0.90
C TYR A 219 -18.40 2.67 -0.16
N THR A 220 -17.89 2.05 0.89
CA THR A 220 -16.69 2.46 1.61
C THR A 220 -15.57 1.51 1.23
N PHE A 221 -14.39 2.07 0.93
CA PHE A 221 -13.18 1.30 0.72
C PHE A 221 -12.33 1.35 1.98
N SER A 222 -11.75 0.22 2.36
CA SER A 222 -10.81 0.15 3.46
C SER A 222 -9.67 -0.81 3.11
N TYR A 223 -8.51 -0.55 3.69
CA TYR A 223 -7.27 -1.23 3.40
C TYR A 223 -6.72 -1.85 4.68
N ALA A 224 -6.21 -3.07 4.59
CA ALA A 224 -5.43 -3.67 5.65
C ALA A 224 -4.18 -4.34 5.06
N LEU A 225 -3.07 -4.24 5.77
CA LEU A 225 -1.86 -4.99 5.45
C LEU A 225 -2.07 -6.47 5.77
N GLY A 226 -1.70 -7.34 4.84
CA GLY A 226 -1.92 -8.78 4.92
C GLY A 226 -2.94 -9.29 3.89
N ALA A 227 -3.03 -10.61 3.81
CA ALA A 227 -3.98 -11.33 2.98
C ALA A 227 -5.08 -11.90 3.88
N TYR A 228 -6.28 -11.32 3.82
CA TYR A 228 -7.43 -11.77 4.60
C TYR A 228 -8.51 -12.35 3.71
N ASP A 229 -9.39 -13.11 4.34
CA ASP A 229 -10.63 -13.59 3.75
C ASP A 229 -11.84 -13.08 4.53
N LEU A 230 -12.97 -12.98 3.84
CA LEU A 230 -14.27 -12.69 4.44
C LEU A 230 -15.02 -13.98 4.68
N GLU A 231 -15.35 -14.26 5.94
CA GLU A 231 -16.14 -15.41 6.34
C GLU A 231 -17.61 -15.02 6.48
N GLY A 232 -18.50 -15.91 6.04
CA GLY A 232 -19.93 -15.73 6.20
C GLY A 232 -20.35 -16.12 7.61
N ASP A 233 -20.44 -15.14 8.52
CA ASP A 233 -20.97 -15.41 9.85
C ASP A 233 -22.52 -15.38 9.83
N SER A 234 -23.11 -16.50 10.19
CA SER A 234 -24.56 -16.69 10.30
C SER A 234 -25.10 -16.43 11.71
N SER A 235 -24.23 -16.11 12.66
CA SER A 235 -24.53 -16.15 14.11
C SER A 235 -24.64 -14.79 14.81
N ILE A 236 -24.63 -13.68 14.07
CA ILE A 236 -24.78 -12.34 14.65
C ILE A 236 -26.13 -12.23 15.36
N THR A 237 -26.08 -12.32 16.68
CA THR A 237 -27.25 -12.37 17.53
C THR A 237 -27.68 -10.93 17.83
N GLY A 238 -28.61 -10.37 17.04
CA GLY A 238 -29.17 -9.04 17.29
C GLY A 238 -29.41 -8.17 16.07
N SER A 239 -28.94 -8.55 14.88
CA SER A 239 -29.34 -7.87 13.65
C SER A 239 -30.76 -8.29 13.26
N SER A 240 -31.52 -7.36 12.68
CA SER A 240 -32.81 -7.72 12.08
C SER A 240 -32.62 -8.89 11.10
N SER A 241 -33.55 -9.85 11.05
CA SER A 241 -33.46 -11.10 10.28
C SER A 241 -33.21 -10.97 8.76
N THR A 242 -33.01 -9.74 8.26
CA THR A 242 -32.81 -9.39 6.86
C THR A 242 -31.39 -8.91 6.54
N GLU A 243 -30.60 -8.48 7.53
CA GLU A 243 -29.24 -8.00 7.31
C GLU A 243 -28.24 -9.16 7.46
N THR A 244 -27.40 -9.33 6.45
CA THR A 244 -26.34 -10.34 6.46
C THR A 244 -25.00 -9.61 6.48
N PHE A 245 -24.07 -10.11 7.27
CA PHE A 245 -22.74 -9.54 7.38
C PHE A 245 -21.71 -10.60 7.01
N LYS A 246 -20.50 -10.15 6.72
CA LYS A 246 -19.31 -10.99 6.65
C LYS A 246 -18.27 -10.46 7.62
N THR A 247 -17.47 -11.32 8.21
CA THR A 247 -16.44 -10.98 9.18
C THR A 247 -15.07 -11.25 8.59
N VAL A 248 -14.03 -10.58 9.07
CA VAL A 248 -12.65 -10.99 8.75
C VAL A 248 -12.35 -12.30 9.48
N SER A 249 -11.67 -13.24 8.82
CA SER A 249 -11.28 -14.53 9.42
C SER A 249 -10.37 -14.41 10.64
N GLU A 250 -9.54 -13.36 10.69
CA GLU A 250 -8.60 -13.05 11.77
C GLU A 250 -8.68 -11.52 11.99
N ASP A 251 -9.31 -11.04 13.06
CA ASP A 251 -9.54 -9.59 13.28
C ASP A 251 -8.71 -8.99 14.43
N LYS A 252 -8.87 -7.68 14.66
CA LYS A 252 -8.26 -6.73 15.63
C LYS A 252 -7.71 -7.31 16.94
N ASP A 253 -8.32 -8.35 17.50
CA ASP A 253 -7.94 -8.92 18.80
C ASP A 253 -7.45 -10.38 18.76
N ASP A 254 -7.37 -10.99 17.59
CA ASP A 254 -7.04 -12.42 17.47
C ASP A 254 -5.53 -12.65 17.56
N LYS A 255 -4.75 -12.09 16.61
CA LYS A 255 -3.28 -12.23 16.60
C LYS A 255 -2.60 -11.04 15.95
N ASP A 256 -1.48 -10.66 16.55
CA ASP A 256 -0.46 -9.85 15.93
C ASP A 256 0.07 -10.54 14.67
N ILE A 257 -0.04 -9.86 13.54
CA ILE A 257 0.46 -10.37 12.27
C ILE A 257 1.90 -9.91 12.12
N VAL A 258 2.79 -10.89 12.03
CA VAL A 258 4.21 -10.66 11.78
C VAL A 258 4.46 -10.90 10.30
N LEU A 259 4.69 -9.83 9.56
CA LEU A 259 5.16 -9.91 8.18
C LEU A 259 6.65 -10.26 8.18
N ASN A 260 6.95 -11.56 8.26
CA ASN A 260 8.32 -12.07 8.38
C ASN A 260 9.11 -12.02 7.06
N ASN A 261 8.42 -11.93 5.92
CA ASN A 261 9.03 -11.98 4.59
C ASN A 261 8.32 -11.04 3.63
N TYR A 262 9.07 -10.45 2.69
CA TYR A 262 8.52 -9.66 1.59
C TYR A 262 7.54 -10.48 0.72
N ASN A 263 7.71 -11.81 0.66
CA ASN A 263 6.78 -12.70 -0.05
C ASN A 263 5.39 -12.78 0.58
N ASP A 264 5.27 -12.41 1.86
CA ASP A 264 3.99 -12.40 2.59
C ASP A 264 3.32 -11.01 2.52
N LEU A 265 3.95 -10.05 1.84
CA LEU A 265 3.41 -8.70 1.72
C LEU A 265 2.22 -8.68 0.75
N ALA A 266 1.06 -8.42 1.32
CA ALA A 266 -0.17 -8.20 0.58
C ALA A 266 -0.95 -7.03 1.18
N VAL A 267 -1.86 -6.47 0.39
CA VAL A 267 -2.86 -5.52 0.85
C VAL A 267 -4.24 -6.11 0.58
N SER A 268 -5.04 -6.25 1.63
CA SER A 268 -6.44 -6.59 1.50
C SER A 268 -7.26 -5.32 1.32
N ILE A 269 -8.04 -5.30 0.25
CA ILE A 269 -8.91 -4.19 -0.15
C ILE A 269 -10.33 -4.62 0.14
N PHE A 270 -10.93 -4.00 1.15
CA PHE A 270 -12.30 -4.22 1.58
C PHE A 270 -13.20 -3.21 0.88
N LEU A 271 -14.34 -3.70 0.40
CA LEU A 271 -15.38 -2.88 -0.20
C LEU A 271 -16.71 -3.28 0.40
N ASN A 272 -17.38 -2.37 1.08
CA ASN A 272 -18.61 -2.65 1.82
C ASN A 272 -19.60 -1.48 1.75
N THR A 273 -20.88 -1.77 1.92
CA THR A 273 -21.90 -0.72 2.02
C THR A 273 -22.06 -0.27 3.47
N GLY A 274 -21.78 1.02 3.73
CA GLY A 274 -21.81 1.61 5.07
C GLY A 274 -20.57 1.25 5.90
N ASP A 275 -20.53 1.68 7.15
CA ASP A 275 -19.36 1.49 8.01
C ASP A 275 -19.21 0.03 8.49
N ALA A 276 -17.98 -0.38 8.76
CA ALA A 276 -17.72 -1.61 9.50
C ALA A 276 -18.33 -1.49 10.91
N VAL A 277 -18.95 -2.56 11.39
CA VAL A 277 -19.57 -2.61 12.71
C VAL A 277 -18.80 -3.57 13.59
N ASP A 278 -18.35 -3.10 14.75
CA ASP A 278 -17.80 -3.97 15.79
C ASP A 278 -18.93 -4.80 16.39
N LEU A 279 -18.81 -6.12 16.29
CA LEU A 279 -19.77 -7.07 16.84
C LEU A 279 -19.14 -7.88 17.97
N PRO A 280 -19.88 -8.10 19.07
CA PRO A 280 -19.37 -8.87 20.18
C PRO A 280 -19.26 -10.35 19.78
N GLY A 281 -18.04 -10.89 19.78
CA GLY A 281 -17.80 -12.30 19.56
C GLY A 281 -17.69 -13.10 20.87
N THR A 282 -17.61 -14.42 20.73
CA THR A 282 -17.51 -15.34 21.88
C THR A 282 -16.11 -15.36 22.52
N SER A 283 -15.08 -14.96 21.78
CA SER A 283 -13.67 -14.91 22.21
C SER A 283 -13.01 -13.55 22.02
N SER A 284 -13.43 -12.77 21.02
CA SER A 284 -12.93 -11.44 20.68
C SER A 284 -14.03 -10.67 19.94
N ASP A 285 -14.02 -9.35 20.03
CA ASP A 285 -14.86 -8.52 19.17
C ASP A 285 -14.36 -8.65 17.73
N PHE A 286 -15.28 -8.71 16.78
CA PHE A 286 -14.93 -8.81 15.36
C PHE A 286 -15.64 -7.73 14.54
N ARG A 287 -14.92 -7.17 13.57
CA ARG A 287 -15.41 -6.23 12.58
C ARG A 287 -16.20 -6.99 11.52
N ALA A 288 -17.45 -6.58 11.41
CA ALA A 288 -18.39 -7.14 10.46
C ALA A 288 -18.77 -6.11 9.40
N PHE A 289 -18.76 -6.55 8.16
CA PHE A 289 -19.08 -5.77 6.98
C PHE A 289 -20.47 -6.13 6.48
N ARG A 290 -21.34 -5.13 6.43
CA ARG A 290 -22.71 -5.27 5.91
C ARG A 290 -22.68 -5.67 4.44
N ASN A 291 -23.52 -6.63 4.05
CA ASN A 291 -23.66 -7.01 2.65
C ASN A 291 -24.38 -5.92 1.83
N PRO A 292 -23.99 -5.70 0.56
CA PRO A 292 -22.90 -6.41 -0.14
C PRO A 292 -21.52 -5.98 0.36
N SER A 293 -20.68 -6.97 0.71
CA SER A 293 -19.27 -6.78 1.04
C SER A 293 -18.39 -7.72 0.23
N GLN A 294 -17.24 -7.20 -0.18
CA GLN A 294 -16.25 -7.90 -0.98
C GLN A 294 -14.84 -7.58 -0.46
N ILE A 295 -13.96 -8.55 -0.62
CA ILE A 295 -12.53 -8.41 -0.39
C ILE A 295 -11.78 -8.78 -1.68
N SER A 296 -10.69 -8.07 -1.94
CA SER A 296 -9.70 -8.45 -2.94
C SER A 296 -8.33 -8.33 -2.31
N VAL A 297 -7.47 -9.31 -2.56
CA VAL A 297 -6.09 -9.31 -2.04
C VAL A 297 -5.14 -8.92 -3.16
N ALA A 298 -4.37 -7.86 -2.92
CA ALA A 298 -3.28 -7.41 -3.75
C ALA A 298 -1.95 -7.95 -3.19
N ASN A 299 -1.52 -9.10 -3.71
CA ASN A 299 -0.16 -9.60 -3.46
C ASN A 299 0.83 -8.65 -4.15
N LEU A 300 1.85 -8.17 -3.46
CA LEU A 300 2.78 -7.19 -4.00
C LEU A 300 4.01 -7.88 -4.58
N PRO A 301 4.16 -7.98 -5.91
CA PRO A 301 5.26 -8.70 -6.53
C PRO A 301 6.51 -7.82 -6.50
N LEU A 302 7.25 -7.80 -5.38
CA LEU A 302 8.45 -6.96 -5.23
C LEU A 302 9.63 -7.53 -6.03
N MET A 303 9.56 -7.51 -7.37
CA MET A 303 10.44 -8.26 -8.27
C MET A 303 11.92 -7.93 -8.08
N ASN A 304 12.25 -6.64 -7.99
CA ASN A 304 13.65 -6.21 -7.81
C ASN A 304 14.20 -6.61 -6.43
N ILE A 305 13.43 -6.38 -5.37
CA ILE A 305 13.77 -6.80 -4.00
C ILE A 305 13.92 -8.33 -3.92
N SER A 306 13.01 -9.07 -4.55
CA SER A 306 12.99 -10.54 -4.58
C SER A 306 14.20 -11.11 -5.33
N TYR A 307 14.58 -10.50 -6.46
CA TYR A 307 15.70 -10.95 -7.30
C TYR A 307 17.04 -10.85 -6.58
N HIS A 308 17.23 -9.79 -5.77
CA HIS A 308 18.42 -9.67 -4.93
C HIS A 308 18.42 -10.71 -3.79
N GLY A 309 17.26 -11.25 -3.42
CA GLY A 309 17.00 -12.18 -2.33
C GLY A 309 17.70 -13.54 -2.37
N GLY A 310 17.95 -14.05 -3.58
CA GLY A 310 18.29 -15.47 -3.82
C GLY A 310 19.73 -15.75 -4.18
N VAL A 311 20.57 -14.73 -4.31
CA VAL A 311 21.95 -14.90 -4.78
C VAL A 311 22.86 -14.12 -3.84
N SER A 312 23.93 -14.75 -3.33
CA SER A 312 25.14 -14.01 -2.97
C SER A 312 25.74 -13.45 -4.27
N ILE A 313 25.03 -12.50 -4.91
CA ILE A 313 25.51 -11.82 -6.10
C ILE A 313 26.47 -10.75 -5.63
N GLY A 314 27.75 -11.12 -5.67
CA GLY A 314 28.68 -10.21 -6.31
C GLY A 314 28.07 -9.83 -7.67
N ARG A 315 27.65 -8.57 -7.78
CA ARG A 315 27.51 -7.78 -9.02
C ARG A 315 26.25 -8.01 -9.84
N LEU A 316 25.27 -7.14 -9.59
CA LEU A 316 24.83 -6.19 -10.62
C LEU A 316 24.20 -4.97 -9.92
N TYR A 317 24.97 -4.34 -9.03
CA TYR A 317 24.63 -2.99 -8.61
C TYR A 317 24.94 -2.06 -9.80
N VAL A 318 24.10 -1.05 -10.08
CA VAL A 318 24.66 0.25 -10.49
C VAL A 318 25.78 0.48 -9.50
N ASN A 319 27.05 0.53 -9.93
CA ASN A 319 28.20 0.60 -9.03
C ASN A 319 27.95 1.73 -8.00
N LYS A 320 27.38 1.38 -6.85
CA LYS A 320 27.26 2.25 -5.69
C LYS A 320 28.64 2.17 -5.09
N GLU A 321 29.52 3.05 -5.53
CA GLU A 321 30.85 3.17 -4.97
C GLU A 321 30.70 3.73 -3.57
N TYR A 322 30.56 2.83 -2.59
CA TYR A 322 30.66 3.18 -1.19
C TYR A 322 32.12 3.47 -0.86
N TYR A 323 32.36 4.64 -0.30
CA TYR A 323 33.65 4.98 0.28
C TYR A 323 33.88 4.16 1.54
N ASP A 324 34.93 3.33 1.53
CA ASP A 324 35.47 2.72 2.74
C ASP A 324 36.53 3.65 3.33
N THR A 325 36.57 3.73 4.66
CA THR A 325 37.43 4.66 5.42
C THR A 325 38.93 4.43 5.17
N PRO A 326 39.76 5.48 5.15
CA PRO A 326 41.17 5.33 4.77
C PRO A 326 42.00 4.70 5.89
N SER A 327 42.64 3.57 5.59
CA SER A 327 43.85 3.17 6.32
C SER A 327 44.94 4.21 6.09
N ALA A 328 45.45 4.78 7.17
CA ALA A 328 46.48 5.80 7.19
C ALA A 328 47.77 5.32 6.52
N SER A 329 47.96 5.66 5.24
CA SER A 329 49.27 5.97 4.63
C SER A 329 49.08 6.34 3.15
N TYR A 330 48.81 7.63 2.91
CA TYR A 330 49.30 8.45 1.79
C TYR A 330 49.46 7.79 0.41
N ILE A 331 48.39 7.84 -0.40
CA ILE A 331 48.25 8.26 -1.83
C ILE A 331 46.84 7.84 -2.28
N PRO A 332 46.10 8.66 -3.05
CA PRO A 332 44.67 8.52 -3.32
C PRO A 332 44.34 7.25 -4.13
N GLN A 333 44.09 6.13 -3.44
CA GLN A 333 43.34 4.99 -3.98
C GLN A 333 41.85 5.26 -3.80
N LEU A 334 41.36 6.30 -4.44
CA LEU A 334 39.95 6.65 -4.46
C LEU A 334 39.40 6.07 -5.75
N ILE A 335 38.45 5.15 -5.61
CA ILE A 335 37.97 4.13 -6.54
C ILE A 335 38.75 2.81 -6.48
N LYS A 336 38.32 1.94 -5.56
CA LYS A 336 38.49 0.49 -5.75
C LYS A 336 37.40 0.00 -6.69
N TRP A 337 37.78 -0.22 -7.95
CA TRP A 337 37.04 -1.14 -8.81
C TRP A 337 37.03 -2.52 -8.16
N HIS A 338 35.86 -3.01 -7.77
CA HIS A 338 35.69 -4.44 -7.61
C HIS A 338 35.72 -5.08 -9.01
N SER A 339 36.91 -5.49 -9.45
CA SER A 339 37.08 -6.46 -10.54
C SER A 339 36.91 -7.89 -10.02
N GLU A 340 36.29 -8.72 -10.84
CA GLU A 340 35.77 -10.05 -10.51
C GLU A 340 36.97 -10.95 -10.26
N GLY A 341 37.35 -11.18 -9.00
CA GLY A 341 38.35 -12.23 -8.74
C GLY A 341 39.36 -12.02 -7.63
N SER A 342 39.11 -11.23 -6.58
CA SER A 342 39.98 -11.31 -5.39
C SER A 342 39.18 -11.41 -4.11
N ALA A 343 39.36 -12.55 -3.46
CA ALA A 343 38.84 -12.87 -2.15
C ALA A 343 39.46 -11.92 -1.11
N ALA A 344 38.72 -10.91 -0.66
CA ALA A 344 39.05 -10.16 0.55
C ALA A 344 37.86 -9.37 1.08
N HIS A 345 37.46 -9.75 2.30
CA HIS A 345 36.71 -9.05 3.34
C HIS A 345 35.32 -8.47 3.00
N PRO A 346 34.23 -9.03 3.57
CA PRO A 346 32.89 -8.49 3.42
C PRO A 346 32.79 -7.18 4.19
N VAL A 347 32.71 -6.05 3.49
CA VAL A 347 32.04 -4.87 4.02
C VAL A 347 30.62 -5.35 4.34
N SER A 348 30.21 -5.24 5.61
CA SER A 348 29.02 -5.89 6.16
C SER A 348 27.88 -5.89 5.14
N GLU A 349 27.56 -7.07 4.60
CA GLU A 349 26.42 -7.30 3.74
C GLU A 349 25.22 -6.66 4.45
N LYS A 350 24.75 -5.51 3.97
CA LYS A 350 23.41 -5.04 4.34
C LYS A 350 22.48 -6.10 3.78
N SER A 351 22.12 -7.06 4.63
CA SER A 351 21.26 -8.18 4.25
C SER A 351 19.99 -7.61 3.66
N LEU A 352 19.41 -8.30 2.70
CA LEU A 352 18.17 -7.97 1.98
C LEU A 352 17.00 -7.54 2.87
N VAL A 353 17.05 -7.94 4.15
CA VAL A 353 16.22 -7.47 5.28
C VAL A 353 16.28 -5.93 5.49
N GLN A 354 17.24 -5.21 4.89
CA GLN A 354 17.32 -3.74 4.96
C GLN A 354 16.69 -3.05 3.73
N ALA A 355 16.70 -3.69 2.55
CA ALA A 355 16.09 -3.12 1.34
C ALA A 355 14.55 -3.20 1.38
N PHE A 356 14.03 -4.25 2.01
CA PHE A 356 12.66 -4.31 2.48
C PHE A 356 12.66 -4.24 4.00
N ARG A 357 12.18 -3.13 4.53
CA ARG A 357 11.96 -2.97 5.97
C ARG A 357 10.50 -2.67 6.17
N SER A 358 9.76 -3.64 6.70
CA SER A 358 8.54 -3.29 7.38
C SER A 358 8.95 -2.77 8.75
N VAL A 359 8.34 -1.68 9.21
CA VAL A 359 8.36 -1.35 10.66
C VAL A 359 7.63 -2.45 11.46
N MET A 360 7.06 -3.43 10.73
CA MET A 360 6.13 -4.47 11.18
C MET A 360 6.75 -5.75 11.75
N ASN A 361 8.01 -5.71 12.21
CA ASN A 361 8.55 -6.80 13.04
C ASN A 361 7.90 -6.84 14.44
N THR A 362 7.16 -5.79 14.82
CA THR A 362 6.34 -5.73 16.02
C THR A 362 4.89 -5.95 15.64
N GLY A 363 4.49 -7.20 15.42
CA GLY A 363 3.11 -7.67 15.45
C GLY A 363 1.99 -6.63 15.24
N HIS A 364 1.40 -6.58 14.04
CA HIS A 364 0.35 -5.60 13.76
C HIS A 364 -1.04 -6.21 13.86
N LYS A 365 -1.95 -5.43 14.43
CA LYS A 365 -3.38 -5.69 14.38
C LYS A 365 -3.94 -5.10 13.10
N ILE A 366 -4.99 -5.72 12.56
CA ILE A 366 -5.78 -5.08 11.52
C ILE A 366 -6.31 -3.78 12.08
N ASP A 367 -6.02 -2.65 11.43
CA ASP A 367 -6.72 -1.41 11.68
C ASP A 367 -7.14 -0.66 10.43
N PHE A 368 -8.43 -0.42 10.31
CA PHE A 368 -9.05 0.39 9.26
C PHE A 368 -9.22 1.85 9.67
N THR A 369 -8.75 2.25 10.85
CA THR A 369 -8.76 3.67 11.25
C THR A 369 -7.47 4.39 10.87
N GLU A 370 -6.45 3.66 10.49
CA GLU A 370 -5.10 4.18 10.24
C GLU A 370 -4.76 4.02 8.77
N ASP A 371 -4.16 5.06 8.20
CA ASP A 371 -3.69 4.98 6.82
C ASP A 371 -2.44 4.10 6.68
N ILE A 372 -2.19 3.63 5.46
CA ILE A 372 -1.01 2.81 5.15
C ILE A 372 -0.11 3.56 4.18
N TYR A 373 1.15 3.74 4.56
CA TYR A 373 2.17 4.41 3.76
C TYR A 373 3.14 3.39 3.16
N PHE A 374 3.33 3.46 1.85
CA PHE A 374 4.39 2.80 1.11
C PHE A 374 5.42 3.86 0.71
N ILE A 375 6.60 3.82 1.31
CA ILE A 375 7.72 4.71 0.96
C ILE A 375 8.71 3.89 0.14
N TYR A 376 8.89 4.24 -1.13
CA TYR A 376 9.69 3.44 -2.04
C TYR A 376 10.43 4.29 -3.06
N SER A 377 11.38 3.68 -3.74
CA SER A 377 12.19 4.31 -4.77
C SER A 377 12.44 3.34 -5.91
N TYR A 378 12.69 3.88 -7.11
CA TYR A 378 13.06 3.09 -8.27
C TYR A 378 14.55 3.28 -8.57
N ALA A 379 15.22 2.22 -9.02
CA ALA A 379 16.61 2.32 -9.46
C ALA A 379 16.79 3.27 -10.66
N THR A 380 15.74 3.42 -11.49
CA THR A 380 15.73 4.31 -12.66
C THR A 380 15.62 5.79 -12.31
N ASP A 381 15.18 6.10 -11.09
CA ASP A 381 15.00 7.47 -10.62
C ASP A 381 16.26 8.01 -9.95
N LEU A 382 17.35 7.23 -9.93
CA LEU A 382 18.64 7.61 -9.38
C LEU A 382 19.53 8.22 -10.48
N GLU A 383 20.07 9.42 -10.22
CA GLU A 383 20.90 10.22 -11.15
C GLU A 383 22.31 10.51 -10.60
#